data_AF-A0A182RZY7-F1
#
_entry.id   AF-A0A182RZY7-F1
#
_cell.length_a   1.000
_cell.length_b   1.000
_cell.length_c   1.000
_cell.angle_alpha   90.00
_cell.angle_beta   90.00
_cell.angle_gamma   90.00
#
_symmetry.space_group_name_H-M   'P 1'
#
loop_
_entity.id
_entity.type
_entity.pdbx_description
1 polymer ?
#
loop_
_entity_poly.entity_id
_entity_poly.type
_entity_poly.pdbx_seq_one_letter_code
_entity_poly.pdbx_strand_id
1 'polypeptide(L)' 'MTPELTMELNISIDGLPLHKSGPTQLWPILMQVRNIPEIPIMVLGIYCGMAEPDNVEGFLRPLVMEINHILVQ' A
#
# COMPACT_ATOMS: atom_id res chain seq x y z
N MET A 1 -5.92 -7.33 32.34
CA MET A 1 -5.13 -7.59 31.13
C MET A 1 -6.03 -7.27 29.96
N THR A 2 -5.96 -6.06 29.44
CA THR A 2 -6.67 -5.69 28.20
C THR A 2 -6.08 -6.54 27.08
N PRO A 3 -6.89 -7.24 26.26
CA PRO A 3 -6.35 -7.88 25.07
C PRO A 3 -5.68 -6.77 24.25
N GLU A 4 -4.40 -6.93 23.95
CA GLU A 4 -3.74 -6.06 22.98
C GLU A 4 -4.50 -6.19 21.67
N LEU A 5 -5.10 -5.10 21.21
CA LEU A 5 -5.76 -5.05 19.90
C LEU A 5 -4.64 -4.98 18.85
N THR A 6 -4.03 -6.11 18.56
CA THR A 6 -2.98 -6.21 17.54
C THR A 6 -3.63 -6.24 16.17
N MET A 7 -3.32 -5.27 15.32
CA MET A 7 -3.67 -5.28 13.91
C MET A 7 -2.51 -5.85 13.11
N GLU A 8 -2.75 -6.95 12.40
CA GLU A 8 -1.76 -7.53 11.51
C GLU A 8 -2.02 -7.05 10.09
N LEU A 9 -1.04 -6.39 9.47
CA LEU A 9 -1.20 -5.82 8.13
C LEU A 9 -0.26 -6.51 7.14
N ASN A 10 -0.78 -6.82 5.95
CA ASN A 10 0.05 -7.05 4.77
C ASN A 10 0.01 -5.81 3.89
N ILE A 11 1.17 -5.37 3.41
CA ILE A 11 1.31 -4.30 2.42
C ILE A 11 2.04 -4.86 1.20
N SER A 12 1.48 -4.67 0.00
CA SER A 12 2.08 -5.06 -1.28
C SER A 12 2.11 -3.86 -2.22
N ILE A 13 3.21 -3.74 -2.96
CA ILE A 13 3.48 -2.62 -3.87
C ILE A 13 4.18 -3.20 -5.09
N ASP A 14 3.41 -3.74 -6.02
CA ASP A 14 3.92 -4.46 -7.19
C ASP A 14 3.43 -3.81 -8.49
N GLY A 15 4.31 -3.77 -9.48
CA GLY A 15 3.99 -3.25 -10.81
C GLY A 15 3.03 -4.16 -11.57
N LEU A 16 1.91 -3.61 -12.02
CA LEU A 16 0.91 -4.28 -12.84
C LEU A 16 0.85 -3.61 -14.22
N PRO A 17 1.02 -4.35 -15.34
CA PRO A 17 0.86 -3.77 -16.67
C PRO A 17 -0.59 -3.31 -16.87
N LEU A 18 -0.78 -2.05 -17.29
CA LEU A 18 -2.12 -1.50 -17.55
C LEU A 18 -2.70 -2.02 -18.87
N HIS A 19 -1.82 -2.32 -19.83
CA HIS A 19 -2.19 -2.80 -21.16
C HIS A 19 -1.29 -3.96 -21.56
N LYS A 20 -1.77 -4.83 -22.46
CA LYS A 20 -1.01 -6.02 -22.94
C LYS A 20 0.29 -5.67 -23.66
N SER A 21 0.39 -4.48 -24.23
CA SER A 21 1.48 -4.10 -25.15
C SER A 21 1.95 -2.65 -24.97
N GLY A 22 1.45 -1.92 -23.96
CA GLY A 22 1.90 -0.57 -23.62
C GLY A 22 2.88 -0.61 -22.44
N PRO A 23 3.83 0.33 -22.36
CA PRO A 23 4.80 0.39 -21.26
C PRO A 23 4.19 0.86 -19.94
N THR A 24 2.95 1.37 -19.96
CA THR A 24 2.27 1.91 -18.78
C THR A 24 1.98 0.83 -17.74
N GLN A 25 2.36 1.10 -16.49
CA GLN A 25 2.23 0.25 -15.33
C GLN A 25 1.50 0.99 -14.21
N LEU A 26 0.72 0.25 -13.43
CA LEU A 26 0.18 0.68 -12.15
C LEU A 26 1.04 0.10 -11.03
N TRP A 27 1.36 0.93 -10.04
CA TRP A 27 2.01 0.53 -8.81
C TRP A 27 1.06 0.88 -7.66
N PRO A 28 0.05 0.04 -7.37
CA PRO A 28 -0.85 0.25 -6.25
C PRO A 28 -0.16 -0.11 -4.94
N ILE A 29 -0.41 0.68 -3.90
CA ILE A 29 -0.15 0.31 -2.52
C ILE A 29 -1.41 -0.42 -2.03
N LEU A 30 -1.32 -1.74 -1.90
CA LEU A 30 -2.39 -2.59 -1.44
C LEU A 30 -2.21 -2.94 0.03
N MET A 31 -3.30 -2.92 0.80
CA MET A 31 -3.31 -3.29 2.22
C MET A 31 -4.36 -4.35 2.52
N GLN A 32 -3.98 -5.36 3.27
CA GLN A 32 -4.89 -6.35 3.84
C GLN A 32 -4.76 -6.34 5.37
N VAL A 33 -5.89 -6.29 6.07
CA VAL A 33 -5.94 -6.56 7.51
C VAL A 33 -5.94 -8.09 7.69
N ARG A 34 -4.76 -8.66 7.89
CA ARG A 34 -4.52 -10.12 7.85
C ARG A 34 -5.38 -10.86 8.88
N ASN A 35 -5.58 -10.29 10.05
CA ASN A 35 -6.36 -10.90 11.12
C ASN A 35 -7.88 -10.63 11.04
N ILE A 36 -8.35 -9.89 10.03
CA ILE A 36 -9.79 -9.63 9.77
C ILE A 36 -10.05 -9.83 8.27
N PRO A 37 -10.16 -11.08 7.79
CA PRO A 37 -10.26 -11.41 6.36
C PRO A 37 -11.55 -10.91 5.69
N GLU A 38 -12.57 -10.51 6.46
CA GLU A 38 -13.80 -9.90 5.96
C GLU A 38 -13.58 -8.47 5.45
N ILE A 39 -12.50 -7.81 5.87
CA ILE A 39 -12.12 -6.51 5.34
C ILE A 39 -11.49 -6.73 3.95
N PRO A 40 -12.06 -6.15 2.89
CA PRO A 40 -11.50 -6.29 1.55
C PRO A 40 -10.11 -5.64 1.47
N ILE A 41 -9.30 -6.11 0.51
CA ILE A 41 -8.03 -5.45 0.19
C ILE A 41 -8.32 -3.99 -0.18
N MET A 42 -7.62 -3.08 0.48
CA MET A 42 -7.76 -1.64 0.26
C MET A 42 -6.62 -1.11 -0.60
N VAL A 43 -6.93 -0.14 -1.44
CA VAL A 43 -5.93 0.64 -2.19
C VAL A 43 -5.63 1.90 -1.39
N LEU A 44 -4.40 2.03 -0.91
CA LEU A 44 -3.96 3.21 -0.15
C LEU A 44 -3.37 4.30 -1.05
N GLY A 45 -2.88 3.92 -2.22
CA GLY A 45 -2.32 4.85 -3.21
C GLY A 45 -2.06 4.14 -4.53
N ILE A 46 -1.97 4.91 -5.62
CA ILE A 46 -1.65 4.40 -6.95
C ILE A 46 -0.65 5.34 -7.59
N TYR A 47 0.47 4.80 -8.07
CA TYR A 47 1.28 5.45 -9.09
C TYR A 47 0.97 4.84 -10.46
N CYS A 48 0.93 5.67 -11.50
CA CYS A 48 0.74 5.27 -12.89
C CYS A 48 1.80 5.94 -13.74
N GLY A 49 2.64 5.15 -14.39
CA GLY A 49 3.77 5.64 -15.17
C GLY A 49 4.25 4.61 -16.19
N MET A 50 5.27 4.96 -16.96
CA MET A 50 5.86 4.04 -17.96
C MET A 50 6.83 3.02 -17.33
N ALA A 51 7.14 3.17 -16.04
CA ALA A 51 8.05 2.36 -15.26
C ALA A 51 7.62 2.39 -13.79
N GLU A 52 8.48 1.96 -12.87
CA GLU A 52 8.33 2.18 -11.43
C GLU A 52 8.40 3.67 -11.04
N PRO A 53 7.99 4.05 -9.81
CA PRO A 53 8.13 5.44 -9.36
C PRO A 53 9.61 5.83 -9.24
N ASP A 54 10.06 6.81 -10.03
CA ASP A 54 11.44 7.33 -9.96
C ASP A 54 11.77 7.92 -8.58
N ASN A 55 10.75 8.48 -7.89
CA ASN A 55 10.86 9.01 -6.55
C ASN A 55 10.08 8.14 -5.56
N VAL A 56 10.68 7.01 -5.16
CA VAL A 56 10.13 6.07 -4.16
C VAL A 56 9.82 6.77 -2.83
N GLU A 57 10.69 7.68 -2.41
CA GLU A 57 10.54 8.45 -1.18
C GLU A 57 9.27 9.34 -1.24
N GLY A 58 9.10 10.12 -2.31
CA GLY A 58 7.89 10.93 -2.50
C GLY A 58 6.62 10.10 -2.64
N PHE A 59 6.73 8.89 -3.19
CA PHE A 59 5.60 7.98 -3.34
C PHE A 59 5.18 7.34 -2.01
N LEU A 60 6.14 6.91 -1.17
CA LEU A 60 5.85 6.17 0.07
C LEU A 60 5.78 7.05 1.32
N ARG A 61 6.34 8.27 1.30
CA ARG A 61 6.33 9.18 2.45
C ARG A 61 4.92 9.43 3.02
N PRO A 62 3.86 9.65 2.21
CA PRO A 62 2.51 9.82 2.73
C PRO A 62 2.04 8.61 3.56
N LEU A 63 2.22 7.39 3.05
CA LEU A 63 1.86 6.16 3.76
C LEU A 63 2.61 6.05 5.10
N VAL A 64 3.92 6.27 5.10
CA VAL A 64 4.75 6.19 6.31
C VAL A 64 4.31 7.23 7.34
N MET A 65 3.98 8.45 6.91
CA MET A 65 3.49 9.49 7.81
C MET A 65 2.17 9.10 8.48
N GLU A 66 1.22 8.56 7.72
CA GLU A 66 -0.08 8.12 8.25
C GLU A 66 0.08 6.95 9.22
N ILE A 67 0.90 5.94 8.87
CA ILE A 67 1.18 4.80 9.77
C ILE A 67 1.82 5.29 11.07
N ASN A 68 2.83 6.17 11.00
CA ASN A 68 3.48 6.70 12.19
C ASN A 68 2.52 7.52 13.06
N HIS A 69 1.63 8.30 12.43
CA HIS A 69 0.61 9.05 13.16
C HIS A 69 -0.37 8.13 13.92
N ILE A 70 -0.67 6.95 13.38
CA ILE A 70 -1.57 5.98 14.01
C ILE A 70 -0.84 5.16 15.08
N LEU A 71 0.40 4.73 14.83
CA LEU A 71 1.13 3.77 15.68
C LEU A 71 1.97 4.41 16.79
N VAL A 72 2.47 5.63 16.61
CA VAL A 72 3.45 6.28 17.50
C VAL A 72 2.83 7.45 18.25
N GLN A 73 1.61 7.27 18.80
CA GLN A 73 1.03 8.28 19.68
C GLN A 73 1.82 8.45 20.99
#